data_AF-A0A938QLD4-F1
#
_entry.id   AF-A0A938QLD4-F1
#
_cell.length_a   1.000
_cell.length_b   1.000
_cell.length_c   1.000
_cell.angle_alpha   90.00
_cell.angle_beta   90.00
_cell.angle_gamma   90.00
#
_symmetry.space_group_name_H-M   'P 1'
#
loop_
_entity.id
_entity.type
_entity.pdbx_description
1 polymer ?
#
loop_
_entity_poly.entity_id
_entity_poly.type
_entity_poly.pdbx_seq_one_letter_code
_entity_poly.pdbx_strand_id
1 'polypeptide(L)'
;MRSISKFFAGPSARAWLLALAALAVIAPLSLLPLGQNLENQALDLCYRLRHTAAPPPELLIVGIDEASFHELRRPWPWPRSLHADLIKRLAQAGAGLIVFDVLFAEPTTPEDDSALAAAMQEAGNVILAQAIETVEDPRSSRQILVEPLEIFSRSAFSPALFMVTPDADGVVRRFRPHLGGLETMPAQVFHSVRPQKSMQEDFTGLIHYVGPPGSIETVSYTTINFWTPPGLSRTKGFATASSSSAGCWAPPLTSGSKPTFFPPRFMPAPGSPCRASNCRATSWPPSCGATGGWKFPGRGFWPFTLPWFWR
;
A
#
# COMPACT_ATOMS: atom_id res chain seq x y z
N MET A 1 66.42 -17.18 8.00
CA MET A 1 65.04 -16.63 8.02
C MET A 1 65.11 -15.10 8.14
N ARG A 2 64.99 -14.35 7.03
CA ARG A 2 64.90 -12.88 7.09
C ARG A 2 63.44 -12.45 7.31
N SER A 3 63.24 -11.43 8.12
CA SER A 3 61.95 -11.19 8.80
C SER A 3 60.81 -10.78 7.87
N ILE A 4 59.69 -11.50 7.98
CA ILE A 4 58.37 -11.16 7.39
C ILE A 4 57.88 -9.78 7.86
N SER A 5 58.36 -9.28 9.01
CA SER A 5 57.98 -7.96 9.54
C SER A 5 58.30 -6.77 8.61
N LYS A 6 59.30 -6.89 7.71
CA LYS A 6 59.63 -5.82 6.76
C LYS A 6 58.61 -5.67 5.63
N PHE A 7 57.82 -6.70 5.32
CA PHE A 7 56.77 -6.62 4.31
C PHE A 7 55.60 -5.74 4.77
N PHE A 8 55.26 -5.76 6.07
CA PHE A 8 54.16 -4.99 6.64
C PHE A 8 54.47 -3.51 6.93
N ALA A 9 55.73 -3.08 6.78
CA ALA A 9 56.16 -1.72 7.11
C ALA A 9 55.98 -0.69 5.97
N GLY A 10 55.77 -1.15 4.73
CA GLY A 10 55.62 -0.28 3.56
C GLY A 10 54.24 0.42 3.48
N PRO A 11 54.15 1.62 2.87
CA PRO A 11 52.88 2.33 2.72
C PRO A 11 51.83 1.52 1.92
N SER A 12 52.26 0.71 0.96
CA SER A 12 51.39 -0.23 0.22
C SER A 12 50.79 -1.33 1.11
N ALA A 13 51.59 -1.91 2.03
CA ALA A 13 51.09 -2.93 2.95
C ALA A 13 50.09 -2.36 3.96
N ARG A 14 50.30 -1.11 4.41
CA ARG A 14 49.32 -0.36 5.21
C ARG A 14 48.02 -0.13 4.45
N ALA A 15 48.09 0.25 3.17
CA ALA A 15 46.90 0.42 2.33
C ALA A 15 46.12 -0.90 2.16
N TRP A 16 46.80 -2.02 1.93
CA TRP A 16 46.15 -3.34 1.86
C TRP A 16 45.54 -3.77 3.19
N LEU A 17 46.19 -3.53 4.32
CA LEU A 17 45.62 -3.78 5.65
C LEU A 17 44.37 -2.94 5.91
N LEU A 18 44.37 -1.66 5.55
CA LEU A 18 43.21 -0.78 5.67
C LEU A 18 42.06 -1.22 4.75
N ALA A 19 42.35 -1.62 3.52
CA ALA A 19 41.35 -2.13 2.59
C ALA A 19 40.72 -3.44 3.08
N LEU A 20 41.53 -4.38 3.60
CA LEU A 20 41.05 -5.63 4.20
C LEU A 20 40.24 -5.38 5.48
N ALA A 21 40.65 -4.44 6.34
CA ALA A 21 39.90 -4.06 7.53
C ALA A 21 38.55 -3.41 7.17
N ALA A 22 38.53 -2.51 6.18
CA ALA A 22 37.29 -1.92 5.67
C ALA A 22 36.36 -2.99 5.08
N LEU A 23 36.88 -3.91 4.26
CA LEU A 23 36.11 -5.02 3.71
C LEU A 23 35.55 -5.95 4.81
N ALA A 24 36.35 -6.24 5.84
CA ALA A 24 35.93 -7.06 6.99
C ALA A 24 34.85 -6.41 7.86
N VAL A 25 34.63 -5.08 7.75
CA VAL A 25 33.52 -4.36 8.39
C VAL A 25 32.32 -4.23 7.44
N ILE A 26 32.56 -3.83 6.19
CA ILE A 26 31.53 -3.58 5.18
C ILE A 26 30.83 -4.88 4.77
N ALA A 27 31.56 -5.97 4.54
CA ALA A 27 30.95 -7.21 4.06
C ALA A 27 29.93 -7.79 5.08
N PRO A 28 30.25 -7.93 6.39
CA PRO A 28 29.25 -8.32 7.39
C PRO A 28 28.08 -7.34 7.49
N LEU A 29 28.33 -6.02 7.44
CA LEU A 29 27.24 -5.05 7.44
C LEU A 29 26.30 -5.21 6.22
N SER A 30 26.84 -5.49 5.04
CA SER A 30 26.05 -5.69 3.81
C SER A 30 25.28 -7.01 3.76
N LEU A 31 25.74 -8.04 4.49
CA LEU A 31 25.14 -9.38 4.50
C LEU A 31 24.23 -9.64 5.71
N LEU A 32 24.39 -8.87 6.79
CA LEU A 32 23.57 -8.99 8.01
C LEU A 32 22.42 -7.98 7.99
N PRO A 33 21.23 -8.33 8.52
CA PRO A 33 20.10 -7.40 8.64
C PRO A 33 20.42 -6.09 9.39
N LEU A 34 21.50 -6.08 10.19
CA LEU A 34 21.96 -4.90 10.92
C LEU A 34 22.32 -3.72 10.00
N GLY A 35 22.99 -3.96 8.86
CA GLY A 35 23.36 -2.88 7.95
C GLY A 35 22.14 -2.30 7.23
N GLN A 36 21.22 -3.15 6.76
CA GLN A 36 19.96 -2.70 6.15
C GLN A 36 19.09 -1.91 7.14
N ASN A 37 19.06 -2.31 8.41
CA ASN A 37 18.37 -1.54 9.46
C ASN A 37 19.02 -0.17 9.71
N LEU A 38 20.35 -0.08 9.71
CA LEU A 38 21.08 1.19 9.84
C LEU A 38 20.86 2.10 8.62
N GLU A 39 20.84 1.53 7.40
CA GLU A 39 20.49 2.24 6.17
C GLU A 39 19.06 2.80 6.24
N ASN A 40 18.09 1.97 6.63
CA ASN A 40 16.70 2.40 6.80
C ASN A 40 16.57 3.52 7.84
N GLN A 41 17.25 3.42 8.99
CA GLN A 41 17.27 4.49 10.00
C GLN A 41 17.93 5.79 9.49
N ALA A 42 18.97 5.68 8.66
CA ALA A 42 19.61 6.82 8.02
C ALA A 42 18.70 7.46 6.96
N LEU A 43 18.00 6.67 6.15
CA LEU A 43 16.96 7.14 5.22
C LEU A 43 15.83 7.86 5.97
N ASP A 44 15.38 7.30 7.10
CA ASP A 44 14.35 7.91 7.95
C ASP A 44 14.83 9.20 8.61
N LEU A 45 16.11 9.32 8.95
CA LEU A 45 16.71 10.58 9.38
C LEU A 45 16.74 11.59 8.23
N CYS A 46 17.14 11.19 7.03
CA CYS A 46 17.11 12.03 5.84
C CYS A 46 15.68 12.54 5.53
N TYR A 47 14.65 11.68 5.60
CA TYR A 47 13.25 12.10 5.43
C TYR A 47 12.73 13.00 6.57
N ARG A 48 13.28 12.88 7.79
CA ARG A 48 12.95 13.79 8.91
C ARG A 48 13.62 15.16 8.79
N LEU A 49 14.86 15.22 8.31
CA LEU A 49 15.63 16.46 8.15
C LEU A 49 15.32 17.20 6.85
N ARG A 50 14.81 16.50 5.83
CA ARG A 50 14.41 17.09 4.56
C ARG A 50 13.18 17.99 4.74
N HIS A 51 13.24 19.18 4.15
CA HIS A 51 12.08 20.05 4.04
C HIS A 51 10.99 19.37 3.17
N THR A 52 9.74 19.42 3.62
CA THR A 52 8.58 18.91 2.88
C THR A 52 8.52 19.59 1.51
N ALA A 53 8.44 18.79 0.45
CA ALA A 53 8.17 19.34 -0.88
C ALA A 53 6.71 19.80 -0.92
N ALA A 54 6.40 20.82 -1.73
CA ALA A 54 5.02 21.05 -2.10
C ALA A 54 4.51 19.80 -2.87
N PRO A 55 3.29 19.30 -2.58
CA PRO A 55 2.70 18.26 -3.41
C PRO A 55 2.56 18.77 -4.85
N PRO A 56 2.60 17.88 -5.86
CA PRO A 56 2.20 18.27 -7.20
C PRO A 56 0.73 18.71 -7.13
N PRO A 57 0.37 19.94 -7.55
CA PRO A 57 -1.02 20.46 -7.51
C PRO A 57 -1.94 19.77 -8.54
N GLU A 58 -1.39 18.75 -9.20
CA GLU A 58 -1.99 17.98 -10.28
C GLU A 58 -2.48 16.61 -9.76
N LEU A 59 -2.26 16.28 -8.47
CA LEU A 59 -2.62 15.02 -7.85
C LEU A 59 -3.69 15.20 -6.76
N LEU A 60 -4.81 14.50 -6.94
CA LEU A 60 -5.92 14.39 -6.01
C LEU A 60 -6.08 12.94 -5.54
N ILE A 61 -6.28 12.75 -4.24
CA ILE A 61 -6.69 11.46 -3.67
C ILE A 61 -8.18 11.53 -3.34
N VAL A 62 -8.92 10.51 -3.77
CA VAL A 62 -10.33 10.30 -3.45
C VAL A 62 -10.39 9.22 -2.37
N GLY A 63 -10.51 9.64 -1.12
CA GLY A 63 -10.50 8.75 0.03
C GLY A 63 -11.85 8.09 0.25
N ILE A 64 -11.86 6.75 0.32
CA ILE A 64 -12.96 5.99 0.93
C ILE A 64 -12.75 6.07 2.45
N ASP A 65 -13.43 7.01 3.09
CA ASP A 65 -13.18 7.41 4.48
C ASP A 65 -14.46 7.36 5.36
N GLU A 66 -14.30 7.64 6.65
CA GLU A 66 -15.40 7.65 7.64
C GLU A 66 -16.53 8.61 7.22
N ALA A 67 -16.19 9.77 6.64
CA ALA A 67 -17.17 10.71 6.11
C ALA A 67 -17.98 10.09 4.97
N SER A 68 -17.33 9.37 4.05
CA SER A 68 -17.98 8.64 2.96
C SER A 68 -18.99 7.61 3.49
N PHE A 69 -18.61 6.82 4.50
CA PHE A 69 -19.51 5.85 5.13
C PHE A 69 -20.68 6.51 5.87
N HIS A 70 -20.42 7.58 6.61
CA HIS A 70 -21.43 8.32 7.36
C HIS A 70 -22.45 9.05 6.46
N GLU A 71 -22.01 9.55 5.31
CA GLU A 71 -22.86 10.22 4.32
C GLU A 71 -23.63 9.23 3.44
N LEU A 72 -22.98 8.20 2.90
CA LEU A 72 -23.66 7.19 2.07
C LEU A 72 -24.59 6.28 2.88
N ARG A 73 -24.27 6.04 4.16
CA ARG A 73 -25.00 5.15 5.07
C ARG A 73 -25.24 3.75 4.49
N ARG A 74 -24.26 3.25 3.74
CA ARG A 74 -24.29 1.95 3.06
C ARG A 74 -23.09 1.09 3.47
N PRO A 75 -23.29 -0.23 3.67
CA PRO A 75 -22.19 -1.16 3.91
C PRO A 75 -21.29 -1.26 2.67
N TRP A 76 -20.02 -1.64 2.89
CA TRP A 76 -19.12 -2.06 1.82
C TRP A 76 -19.43 -3.51 1.41
N PRO A 77 -19.27 -3.92 0.13
CA PRO A 77 -18.95 -3.09 -1.03
C PRO A 77 -20.12 -2.22 -1.49
N TRP A 78 -19.80 -1.06 -2.08
CA TRP A 78 -20.81 -0.15 -2.62
C TRP A 78 -21.27 -0.55 -4.05
N PRO A 79 -22.47 -0.13 -4.48
CA PRO A 79 -22.95 -0.31 -5.85
C PRO A 79 -21.96 0.22 -6.90
N ARG A 80 -21.79 -0.53 -7.98
CA ARG A 80 -20.90 -0.19 -9.10
C ARG A 80 -21.34 1.09 -9.82
N SER A 81 -22.64 1.38 -9.84
CA SER A 81 -23.19 2.68 -10.29
C SER A 81 -22.57 3.89 -9.56
N LEU A 82 -22.27 3.80 -8.26
CA LEU A 82 -21.58 4.89 -7.55
C LEU A 82 -20.13 5.09 -8.01
N HIS A 83 -19.46 4.02 -8.46
CA HIS A 83 -18.13 4.09 -9.06
C HIS A 83 -18.19 4.61 -10.51
N ALA A 84 -19.24 4.25 -11.26
CA ALA A 84 -19.51 4.75 -12.61
C ALA A 84 -19.73 6.27 -12.61
N ASP A 85 -20.53 6.77 -11.66
CA ASP A 85 -20.79 8.21 -11.51
C ASP A 85 -19.53 8.97 -11.05
N LEU A 86 -18.70 8.38 -10.19
CA LEU A 86 -17.41 8.96 -9.83
C LEU A 86 -16.49 9.10 -11.05
N ILE A 87 -16.36 8.06 -11.87
CA ILE A 87 -15.56 8.10 -13.11
C ILE A 87 -16.05 9.21 -14.04
N LYS A 88 -17.37 9.27 -14.29
CA LYS A 88 -17.96 10.31 -15.15
C LYS A 88 -17.66 11.71 -14.63
N ARG A 89 -17.79 11.96 -13.33
CA ARG A 89 -17.50 13.26 -12.70
C ARG A 89 -16.03 13.64 -12.79
N LEU A 90 -15.13 12.70 -12.54
CA LEU A 90 -13.68 12.92 -12.68
C LEU A 90 -13.28 13.18 -14.14
N ALA A 91 -13.84 12.44 -15.09
CA ALA A 91 -13.62 12.65 -16.53
C ALA A 91 -14.18 14.00 -17.02
N GLN A 92 -15.37 14.41 -16.54
CA GLN A 92 -15.96 15.73 -16.80
C GLN A 92 -15.14 16.87 -16.18
N ALA A 93 -14.60 16.67 -14.98
CA ALA A 93 -13.63 17.58 -14.35
C ALA A 93 -12.26 17.60 -15.06
N GLY A 94 -12.03 16.71 -16.04
CA GLY A 94 -10.79 16.65 -16.79
C GLY A 94 -9.65 15.95 -16.06
N ALA A 95 -9.91 14.91 -15.27
CA ALA A 95 -8.86 14.00 -14.86
C ALA A 95 -8.16 13.41 -16.11
N GLY A 96 -6.84 13.53 -16.18
CA GLY A 96 -5.99 12.95 -17.22
C GLY A 96 -5.75 11.45 -17.01
N LEU A 97 -5.80 10.98 -15.76
CA LEU A 97 -5.75 9.56 -15.40
C LEU A 97 -6.56 9.32 -14.11
N ILE A 98 -7.36 8.24 -14.10
CA ILE A 98 -8.16 7.80 -12.95
C ILE A 98 -7.63 6.43 -12.52
N VAL A 99 -7.33 6.25 -11.24
CA VAL A 99 -6.73 5.00 -10.71
C VAL A 99 -7.58 4.48 -9.56
N PHE A 100 -8.07 3.24 -9.66
CA PHE A 100 -8.80 2.57 -8.58
C PHE A 100 -7.91 1.57 -7.85
N ASP A 101 -7.62 1.87 -6.58
CA ASP A 101 -7.16 0.92 -5.56
C ASP A 101 -8.40 0.30 -4.88
N VAL A 102 -9.18 -0.40 -5.71
CA VAL A 102 -10.34 -1.22 -5.40
C VAL A 102 -10.33 -2.39 -6.38
N LEU A 103 -10.42 -3.62 -5.87
CA LEU A 103 -10.40 -4.84 -6.68
C LEU A 103 -11.83 -5.19 -7.15
N PHE A 104 -12.05 -5.15 -8.47
CA PHE A 104 -13.35 -5.41 -9.10
C PHE A 104 -13.45 -6.86 -9.61
N ALA A 105 -13.09 -7.85 -8.79
CA ALA A 105 -12.96 -9.26 -9.19
C ALA A 105 -14.27 -10.07 -9.14
N GLU A 106 -15.28 -9.62 -8.40
CA GLU A 106 -16.57 -10.33 -8.23
C GLU A 106 -17.73 -9.61 -8.95
N PRO A 107 -18.64 -10.36 -9.60
CA PRO A 107 -19.82 -9.82 -10.26
C PRO A 107 -20.85 -9.31 -9.26
N THR A 108 -21.63 -8.30 -9.65
CA THR A 108 -22.69 -7.70 -8.82
C THR A 108 -24.05 -7.91 -9.48
N THR A 109 -24.71 -6.85 -9.98
CA THR A 109 -25.84 -6.98 -10.90
C THR A 109 -25.40 -6.60 -12.32
N PRO A 110 -25.98 -7.21 -13.37
CA PRO A 110 -25.60 -6.89 -14.75
C PRO A 110 -25.75 -5.40 -15.10
N GLU A 111 -26.73 -4.72 -14.51
CA GLU A 111 -26.98 -3.29 -14.71
C GLU A 111 -25.87 -2.43 -14.08
N ASP A 112 -25.44 -2.80 -12.87
CA ASP A 112 -24.40 -2.09 -12.12
C ASP A 112 -23.01 -2.31 -12.75
N ASP A 113 -22.68 -3.57 -13.09
CA ASP A 113 -21.42 -3.93 -13.74
C ASP A 113 -21.34 -3.32 -15.16
N SER A 114 -22.44 -3.31 -15.93
CA SER A 114 -22.45 -2.66 -17.26
C SER A 114 -22.39 -1.13 -17.19
N ALA A 115 -23.03 -0.49 -16.22
CA ALA A 115 -22.94 0.95 -16.01
C ALA A 115 -21.50 1.40 -15.69
N LEU A 116 -20.78 0.60 -14.89
CA LEU A 116 -19.38 0.85 -14.54
C LEU A 116 -18.44 0.59 -15.73
N ALA A 117 -18.62 -0.51 -16.45
CA ALA A 117 -17.84 -0.80 -17.67
C ALA A 117 -18.02 0.30 -18.73
N ALA A 118 -19.24 0.76 -18.97
CA ALA A 118 -19.52 1.86 -19.89
C ALA A 118 -18.83 3.17 -19.47
N ALA A 119 -18.83 3.49 -18.16
CA ALA A 119 -18.14 4.68 -17.65
C ALA A 119 -16.61 4.60 -17.83
N MET A 120 -16.01 3.42 -17.63
CA MET A 120 -14.57 3.19 -17.90
C MET A 120 -14.24 3.39 -19.37
N GLN A 121 -15.06 2.83 -20.27
CA GLN A 121 -14.86 2.91 -21.72
C GLN A 121 -15.06 4.35 -22.24
N GLU A 122 -16.02 5.10 -21.71
CA GLU A 122 -16.27 6.50 -22.05
C GLU A 122 -15.13 7.43 -21.58
N ALA A 123 -14.57 7.16 -20.40
CA ALA A 123 -13.42 7.92 -19.88
C ALA A 123 -12.10 7.59 -20.60
N GLY A 124 -11.89 6.31 -20.94
CA GLY A 124 -10.72 5.83 -21.71
C GLY A 124 -9.37 5.89 -20.99
N ASN A 125 -9.35 6.31 -19.72
CA ASN A 125 -8.13 6.57 -18.93
C ASN A 125 -8.21 6.03 -17.49
N VAL A 126 -8.92 4.92 -17.29
CA VAL A 126 -9.11 4.28 -15.98
C VAL A 126 -8.16 3.10 -15.80
N ILE A 127 -7.31 3.13 -14.76
CA ILE A 127 -6.49 2.00 -14.32
C ILE A 127 -7.17 1.30 -13.14
N LEU A 128 -7.17 -0.03 -13.13
CA LEU A 128 -7.77 -0.86 -12.06
C LEU A 128 -6.72 -1.66 -11.30
N ALA A 129 -6.95 -1.88 -10.01
CA ALA A 129 -6.16 -2.83 -9.23
C ALA A 129 -6.44 -4.28 -9.66
N GLN A 130 -5.36 -5.02 -9.89
CA GLN A 130 -5.30 -6.48 -9.73
C GLN A 130 -4.35 -6.80 -8.56
N ALA A 131 -4.48 -7.97 -7.94
CA ALA A 131 -3.69 -8.35 -6.76
C ALA A 131 -3.08 -9.76 -6.92
N ILE A 132 -1.97 -10.04 -6.24
CA ILE A 132 -1.45 -11.41 -6.09
C ILE A 132 -1.82 -11.92 -4.71
N GLU A 133 -2.79 -12.83 -4.64
CA GLU A 133 -3.20 -13.48 -3.40
C GLU A 133 -2.41 -14.76 -3.17
N THR A 134 -2.09 -15.05 -1.91
CA THR A 134 -1.45 -16.31 -1.51
C THR A 134 -2.50 -17.24 -0.92
N VAL A 135 -2.82 -18.30 -1.66
CA VAL A 135 -3.71 -19.37 -1.22
C VAL A 135 -2.87 -20.39 -0.45
N GLU A 136 -3.18 -20.57 0.84
CA GLU A 136 -2.54 -21.57 1.70
C GLU A 136 -3.40 -22.83 1.81
N ASP A 137 -3.02 -23.88 1.09
CA ASP A 137 -3.51 -25.24 1.35
C ASP A 137 -2.65 -25.92 2.43
N PRO A 138 -3.19 -26.89 3.21
CA PRO A 138 -2.42 -27.66 4.21
C PRO A 138 -1.19 -28.43 3.70
N ARG A 139 -0.93 -28.42 2.38
CA ARG A 139 0.21 -29.07 1.72
C ARG A 139 0.93 -28.19 0.69
N SER A 140 0.42 -26.99 0.39
CA SER A 140 1.04 -26.08 -0.58
C SER A 140 0.57 -24.64 -0.40
N SER A 141 1.51 -23.71 -0.39
CA SER A 141 1.23 -22.30 -0.65
C SER A 141 1.32 -22.04 -2.15
N ARG A 142 0.35 -21.32 -2.73
CA ARG A 142 0.33 -20.94 -4.16
C ARG A 142 -0.06 -19.47 -4.29
N GLN A 143 0.62 -18.76 -5.18
CA GLN A 143 0.23 -17.41 -5.56
C GLN A 143 -0.71 -17.45 -6.76
N ILE A 144 -1.83 -16.75 -6.66
CA ILE A 144 -2.80 -16.55 -7.76
C ILE A 144 -2.89 -15.06 -8.10
N LEU A 145 -3.01 -14.74 -9.38
CA LEU A 145 -3.38 -13.41 -9.81
C LEU A 145 -4.90 -13.28 -9.73
N VAL A 146 -5.39 -12.28 -8.99
CA VAL A 146 -6.80 -11.91 -8.92
C VAL A 146 -6.98 -10.65 -9.76
N GLU A 147 -7.55 -10.84 -10.95
CA GLU A 147 -7.82 -9.79 -11.94
C GLU A 147 -9.23 -9.19 -11.72
N PRO A 148 -9.49 -7.96 -12.22
CA PRO A 148 -10.87 -7.49 -12.39
C PRO A 148 -11.67 -8.41 -13.30
N LEU A 149 -13.01 -8.40 -13.17
CA LEU A 149 -13.89 -9.09 -14.10
C LEU A 149 -13.55 -8.75 -15.55
N GLU A 150 -13.68 -9.73 -16.44
CA GLU A 150 -13.34 -9.58 -17.86
C GLU A 150 -14.02 -8.37 -18.52
N ILE A 151 -15.26 -8.04 -18.14
CA ILE A 151 -15.96 -6.85 -18.63
C ILE A 151 -15.23 -5.54 -18.27
N PHE A 152 -14.62 -5.46 -17.09
CA PHE A 152 -13.84 -4.31 -16.64
C PHE A 152 -12.44 -4.31 -17.25
N SER A 153 -11.76 -5.45 -17.28
CA SER A 153 -10.43 -5.60 -17.89
C SER A 153 -10.42 -5.28 -19.39
N ARG A 154 -11.56 -5.44 -20.09
CA ARG A 154 -11.78 -5.03 -21.49
C ARG A 154 -12.23 -3.57 -21.68
N SER A 155 -12.69 -2.90 -20.62
CA SER A 155 -13.27 -1.54 -20.69
C SER A 155 -12.40 -0.46 -20.04
N ALA A 156 -11.54 -0.84 -19.10
CA ALA A 156 -10.50 -0.01 -18.52
C ALA A 156 -9.35 0.24 -19.51
N PHE A 157 -8.52 1.25 -19.22
CA PHE A 157 -7.28 1.49 -19.95
C PHE A 157 -6.28 0.34 -19.74
N SER A 158 -6.13 -0.12 -18.50
CA SER A 158 -5.41 -1.36 -18.16
C SER A 158 -5.69 -1.77 -16.70
N PRO A 159 -5.72 -3.07 -16.37
CA PRO A 159 -5.46 -3.52 -15.00
C PRO A 159 -3.96 -3.36 -14.67
N ALA A 160 -3.64 -3.15 -13.39
CA ALA A 160 -2.28 -2.94 -12.91
C ALA A 160 -2.07 -3.57 -11.53
N LEU A 161 -0.93 -4.22 -11.29
CA LEU A 161 -0.69 -4.93 -10.03
C LEU A 161 -0.54 -3.94 -8.88
N PHE A 162 -1.54 -3.88 -8.00
CA PHE A 162 -1.41 -3.20 -6.73
C PHE A 162 -0.56 -4.04 -5.79
N MET A 163 0.53 -3.46 -5.30
CA MET A 163 1.47 -4.14 -4.41
C MET A 163 2.13 -3.12 -3.49
N VAL A 164 2.19 -3.47 -2.20
CA VAL A 164 3.09 -2.84 -1.23
C VAL A 164 4.15 -3.85 -0.82
N THR A 165 5.41 -3.43 -0.78
CA THR A 165 6.53 -4.24 -0.28
C THR A 165 7.11 -3.55 0.96
N PRO A 166 6.62 -3.84 2.17
CA PRO A 166 7.22 -3.31 3.38
C PRO A 166 8.65 -3.83 3.56
N ASP A 167 9.51 -3.01 4.15
CA ASP A 167 10.80 -3.47 4.67
C ASP A 167 10.58 -4.40 5.89
N ALA A 168 11.65 -5.01 6.41
CA ALA A 168 11.59 -5.95 7.55
C ALA A 168 11.02 -5.34 8.86
N ASP A 169 10.92 -4.02 8.97
CA ASP A 169 10.30 -3.30 10.09
C ASP A 169 8.83 -2.90 9.84
N GLY A 170 8.24 -3.37 8.74
CA GLY A 170 6.86 -3.09 8.35
C GLY A 170 6.65 -1.74 7.65
N VAL A 171 7.67 -0.90 7.54
CA VAL A 171 7.57 0.41 6.88
C VAL A 171 7.79 0.24 5.37
N VAL A 172 6.87 0.76 4.56
CA VAL A 172 7.08 0.82 3.10
C VAL A 172 8.03 1.99 2.80
N ARG A 173 9.27 1.70 2.36
CA ARG A 173 10.21 2.73 1.87
C ARG A 173 10.54 2.59 0.39
N ARG A 174 10.27 1.41 -0.18
CA ARG A 174 10.71 1.00 -1.50
C ARG A 174 9.51 0.56 -2.33
N PHE A 175 9.58 0.75 -3.64
CA PHE A 175 8.65 0.19 -4.61
C PHE A 175 9.44 -0.57 -5.68
N ARG A 176 8.77 -1.53 -6.34
CA ARG A 176 9.32 -2.28 -7.49
C ARG A 176 8.45 -2.03 -8.71
N PRO A 177 9.03 -1.78 -9.90
CA PRO A 177 8.25 -1.55 -11.11
C PRO A 177 7.55 -2.81 -11.61
N HIS A 178 8.12 -3.99 -11.31
CA HIS A 178 7.57 -5.28 -11.68
C HIS A 178 7.57 -6.25 -10.49
N LEU A 179 6.62 -7.18 -10.47
CA LEU A 179 6.63 -8.38 -9.62
C LEU A 179 6.03 -9.55 -10.41
N GLY A 180 6.71 -10.71 -10.40
CA GLY A 180 6.19 -11.92 -11.06
C GLY A 180 6.03 -11.79 -12.59
N GLY A 181 6.78 -10.88 -13.22
CA GLY A 181 6.63 -10.54 -14.64
C GLY A 181 5.49 -9.56 -14.96
N LEU A 182 4.72 -9.12 -13.96
CA LEU A 182 3.65 -8.14 -14.10
C LEU A 182 4.14 -6.75 -13.73
N GLU A 183 3.72 -5.74 -14.48
CA GLU A 183 3.93 -4.34 -14.14
C GLU A 183 3.07 -3.92 -12.93
N THR A 184 3.66 -3.16 -12.01
CA THR A 184 2.97 -2.64 -10.84
C THR A 184 2.26 -1.33 -11.13
N MET A 185 1.18 -1.05 -10.39
CA MET A 185 0.38 0.16 -10.54
C MET A 185 1.21 1.48 -10.52
N PRO A 186 2.23 1.66 -9.64
CA PRO A 186 3.11 2.82 -9.71
C PRO A 186 3.92 2.94 -11.01
N ALA A 187 4.35 1.82 -11.61
CA ALA A 187 5.09 1.82 -12.87
C ALA A 187 4.17 2.13 -14.06
N GLN A 188 2.99 1.52 -14.11
CA GLN A 188 2.04 1.76 -15.18
C GLN A 188 1.50 3.20 -15.17
N VAL A 189 1.24 3.75 -13.98
CA VAL A 189 0.96 5.19 -13.82
C VAL A 189 2.16 6.01 -14.31
N PHE A 190 3.39 5.65 -13.96
CA PHE A 190 4.57 6.38 -14.43
C PHE A 190 4.73 6.35 -15.96
N HIS A 191 4.54 5.23 -16.66
CA HIS A 191 4.59 5.17 -18.14
C HIS A 191 3.43 5.92 -18.78
N SER A 192 2.22 5.85 -18.22
CA SER A 192 1.05 6.61 -18.70
C SER A 192 1.31 8.13 -18.70
N VAL A 193 2.12 8.62 -17.77
CA VAL A 193 2.48 10.04 -17.61
C VAL A 193 3.77 10.42 -18.32
N ARG A 194 4.70 9.48 -18.45
CA ARG A 194 6.04 9.66 -19.01
C ARG A 194 6.33 8.58 -20.07
N PRO A 195 5.57 8.50 -21.17
CA PRO A 195 5.70 7.42 -22.16
C PRO A 195 7.07 7.35 -22.86
N GLN A 196 7.88 8.41 -22.78
CA GLN A 196 9.26 8.44 -23.29
C GLN A 196 10.31 7.90 -22.29
N LYS A 197 9.90 7.48 -21.08
CA LYS A 197 10.80 6.96 -20.04
C LYS A 197 10.38 5.55 -19.63
N SER A 198 11.23 4.57 -19.91
CA SER A 198 11.12 3.26 -19.28
C SER A 198 11.62 3.31 -17.84
N MET A 199 11.22 2.29 -17.06
CA MET A 199 11.81 1.99 -15.76
C MET A 199 12.42 0.59 -15.86
N GLN A 200 13.63 0.39 -15.32
CA GLN A 200 14.29 -0.92 -15.34
C GLN A 200 13.47 -1.94 -14.55
N GLU A 201 13.37 -3.17 -15.03
CA GLU A 201 12.49 -4.19 -14.44
C GLU A 201 12.96 -4.65 -13.05
N ASP A 202 14.28 -4.77 -12.88
CA ASP A 202 14.98 -5.17 -11.67
C ASP A 202 15.21 -4.02 -10.67
N PHE A 203 14.85 -2.79 -11.05
CA PHE A 203 15.00 -1.61 -10.20
C PHE A 203 14.16 -1.74 -8.92
N THR A 204 14.76 -1.36 -7.79
CA THR A 204 14.01 -1.10 -6.54
C THR A 204 14.18 0.37 -6.20
N GLY A 205 13.12 1.15 -6.41
CA GLY A 205 13.12 2.59 -6.20
C GLY A 205 12.76 2.95 -4.76
N LEU A 206 13.36 4.01 -4.22
CA LEU A 206 12.89 4.62 -2.98
C LEU A 206 11.62 5.45 -3.25
N ILE A 207 10.61 5.30 -2.38
CA ILE A 207 9.39 6.12 -2.43
C ILE A 207 9.74 7.52 -1.95
N HIS A 208 9.54 8.51 -2.83
CA HIS A 208 9.76 9.91 -2.49
C HIS A 208 8.58 10.47 -1.68
N TYR A 209 8.64 10.33 -0.36
CA TYR A 209 7.67 10.92 0.55
C TYR A 209 7.69 12.46 0.47
N VAL A 210 6.60 13.05 -0.02
CA VAL A 210 6.38 14.49 -0.13
C VAL A 210 6.30 15.16 1.25
N GLY A 211 5.62 14.51 2.20
CA GLY A 211 5.40 15.01 3.56
C GLY A 211 4.60 14.02 4.44
N PRO A 212 4.03 14.48 5.58
CA PRO A 212 3.06 13.73 6.40
C PRO A 212 1.87 13.13 5.62
N PRO A 213 1.14 12.17 6.24
CA PRO A 213 -0.22 11.83 5.82
C PRO A 213 -1.07 13.12 5.68
N GLY A 214 -1.84 13.24 4.59
CA GLY A 214 -2.59 14.45 4.26
C GLY A 214 -1.77 15.59 3.64
N SER A 215 -0.51 15.37 3.24
CA SER A 215 0.26 16.37 2.48
C SER A 215 -0.09 16.45 0.99
N ILE A 216 -0.74 15.40 0.46
CA ILE A 216 -1.39 15.41 -0.86
C ILE A 216 -2.85 15.78 -0.62
N GLU A 217 -3.46 16.53 -1.53
CA GLU A 217 -4.86 16.89 -1.42
C GLU A 217 -5.74 15.63 -1.46
N THR A 218 -6.45 15.38 -0.36
CA THR A 218 -7.39 14.26 -0.23
C THR A 218 -8.78 14.81 -0.01
N VAL A 219 -9.73 14.41 -0.87
CA VAL A 219 -11.16 14.66 -0.72
C VAL A 219 -11.89 13.37 -0.39
N SER A 220 -12.96 13.46 0.39
CA SER A 220 -13.84 12.33 0.67
C SER A 220 -14.59 11.89 -0.59
N TYR A 221 -14.82 10.59 -0.78
CA TYR A 221 -15.47 10.02 -1.95
C TYR A 221 -16.78 10.73 -2.32
N THR A 222 -17.58 11.08 -1.32
CA THR A 222 -18.90 11.73 -1.49
C THR A 222 -18.81 13.20 -1.88
N THR A 223 -17.70 13.88 -1.56
CA THR A 223 -17.53 15.32 -1.85
C THR A 223 -17.61 15.60 -3.35
N ILE A 224 -17.11 14.69 -4.18
CA ILE A 224 -17.09 14.81 -5.65
C ILE A 224 -18.50 14.78 -6.25
N ASN A 225 -19.50 14.27 -5.52
CA ASN A 225 -20.90 14.36 -5.97
C ASN A 225 -21.46 15.79 -5.93
N PHE A 226 -20.87 16.66 -5.11
CA PHE A 226 -21.37 18.02 -4.85
C PHE A 226 -20.41 19.12 -5.29
N TRP A 227 -19.13 18.79 -5.52
CA TRP A 227 -18.08 19.78 -5.81
C TRP A 227 -17.09 19.25 -6.85
N THR A 228 -16.72 20.10 -7.82
CA THR A 228 -15.65 19.83 -8.80
C THR A 228 -14.34 20.46 -8.32
N PRO A 229 -13.27 19.66 -8.12
CA PRO A 229 -11.98 20.18 -7.66
C PRO A 229 -11.35 21.18 -8.64
N PRO A 230 -11.04 22.42 -8.22
CA PRO A 230 -10.35 23.39 -9.06
C PRO A 230 -8.90 22.96 -9.27
N GLY A 231 -8.53 22.66 -10.51
CA GLY A 231 -7.16 22.24 -10.87
C GLY A 231 -7.09 20.90 -11.61
N LEU A 232 -8.13 20.06 -11.48
CA LEU A 232 -8.34 18.99 -12.46
C LEU A 232 -8.49 19.64 -13.85
N SER A 233 -7.60 19.25 -14.75
CA SER A 233 -7.56 19.71 -16.13
C SER A 233 -6.90 18.63 -16.98
N ARG A 234 -7.43 18.41 -18.19
CA ARG A 234 -7.17 17.21 -19.02
C ARG A 234 -5.69 16.89 -19.32
N THR A 235 -4.80 17.84 -19.12
CA THR A 235 -3.36 17.69 -19.32
C THR A 235 -2.58 17.21 -18.09
N LYS A 236 -3.19 17.18 -16.90
CA LYS A 236 -2.48 17.18 -15.61
C LYS A 236 -3.11 16.34 -14.48
N GLY A 237 -4.44 16.34 -14.35
CA GLY A 237 -5.11 15.80 -13.14
C GLY A 237 -5.02 14.28 -12.94
N PHE A 238 -4.49 13.83 -11.80
CA PHE A 238 -4.56 12.44 -11.30
C PHE A 238 -5.62 12.33 -10.22
N ALA A 239 -6.48 11.31 -10.31
CA ALA A 239 -7.43 10.98 -9.25
C ALA A 239 -7.26 9.51 -8.83
N THR A 240 -6.79 9.28 -7.60
CA THR A 240 -6.69 7.92 -7.04
C THR A 240 -7.83 7.65 -6.07
N ALA A 241 -8.75 6.75 -6.42
CA ALA A 241 -9.76 6.23 -5.52
C ALA A 241 -9.19 5.05 -4.74
N SER A 242 -8.85 5.25 -3.46
CA SER A 242 -8.21 4.23 -2.61
C SER A 242 -9.16 3.77 -1.51
N SER A 243 -9.35 2.45 -1.45
CA SER A 243 -9.84 1.78 -0.25
C SER A 243 -8.69 1.63 0.75
N SER A 244 -8.97 1.58 2.05
CA SER A 244 -7.93 1.43 3.10
C SER A 244 -7.34 0.00 3.17
N SER A 245 -7.20 -0.67 2.03
CA SER A 245 -6.83 -2.07 1.81
C SER A 245 -5.47 -2.44 2.43
N ALA A 246 -4.56 -1.47 2.58
CA ALA A 246 -3.28 -1.62 3.29
C ALA A 246 -3.40 -2.07 4.76
N GLY A 247 -4.60 -2.01 5.36
CA GLY A 247 -4.91 -2.59 6.67
C GLY A 247 -5.37 -4.06 6.64
N CYS A 248 -5.86 -4.56 5.50
CA CYS A 248 -6.42 -5.92 5.36
C CYS A 248 -5.40 -6.98 4.92
N TRP A 249 -4.26 -6.56 4.36
CA TRP A 249 -3.17 -7.45 3.94
C TRP A 249 -2.20 -7.85 5.06
N ALA A 250 -2.54 -7.56 6.32
CA ALA A 250 -1.76 -8.04 7.46
C ALA A 250 -2.28 -9.42 7.93
N PRO A 251 -1.40 -10.40 8.22
CA PRO A 251 -1.81 -11.63 8.88
C PRO A 251 -2.46 -11.32 10.24
N PRO A 252 -3.32 -12.20 10.79
CA PRO A 252 -4.19 -11.90 11.94
C PRO A 252 -3.43 -11.24 13.09
N LEU A 253 -3.69 -9.94 13.26
CA LEU A 253 -2.93 -9.05 14.11
C LEU A 253 -3.08 -9.47 15.57
N THR A 254 -2.02 -10.04 16.14
CA THR A 254 -1.92 -10.20 17.59
C THR A 254 -1.94 -8.80 18.22
N SER A 255 -2.71 -8.65 19.30
CA SER A 255 -3.03 -7.35 19.89
C SER A 255 -1.76 -6.56 20.26
N GLY A 256 -1.48 -5.47 19.53
CA GLY A 256 -0.32 -4.60 19.76
C GLY A 256 0.40 -4.09 18.50
N SER A 257 0.05 -4.56 17.31
CA SER A 257 0.67 -4.16 16.04
C SER A 257 0.12 -2.82 15.50
N LYS A 258 0.99 -1.99 14.90
CA LYS A 258 0.68 -0.63 14.42
C LYS A 258 0.20 -0.63 12.96
N PRO A 259 -0.64 0.34 12.54
CA PRO A 259 -1.10 0.46 11.15
C PRO A 259 0.07 0.67 10.16
N THR A 260 -0.04 0.01 9.01
CA THR A 260 1.05 -0.30 8.05
C THR A 260 1.50 0.87 7.17
N PHE A 261 0.66 1.91 6.99
CA PHE A 261 0.90 2.99 6.04
C PHE A 261 1.12 4.34 6.71
N PHE A 262 2.24 4.46 7.45
CA PHE A 262 2.74 5.74 7.96
C PHE A 262 4.11 6.05 7.34
N PRO A 263 4.37 7.29 6.88
CA PRO A 263 5.72 7.71 6.55
C PRO A 263 6.62 7.60 7.80
N PRO A 264 7.93 7.33 7.66
CA PRO A 264 8.80 7.04 8.80
C PRO A 264 8.83 8.13 9.90
N ARG A 265 8.52 9.38 9.52
CA ARG A 265 8.43 10.54 10.42
C ARG A 265 7.24 10.52 11.38
N PHE A 266 6.21 9.69 11.13
CA PHE A 266 4.92 9.75 11.81
C PHE A 266 4.48 8.46 12.50
N MET A 267 5.34 7.43 12.54
CA MET A 267 5.11 6.33 13.47
C MET A 267 5.21 6.84 14.93
N PRO A 268 4.22 6.55 15.80
CA PRO A 268 4.37 6.81 17.23
C PRO A 268 5.53 5.98 17.77
N ALA A 269 6.22 6.47 18.81
CA ALA A 269 7.37 5.77 19.40
C ALA A 269 6.99 4.37 19.92
N PRO A 270 7.94 3.44 20.08
CA PRO A 270 7.70 2.22 20.84
C PRO A 270 7.24 2.57 22.26
N GLY A 271 6.09 2.04 22.69
CA GLY A 271 5.57 2.28 24.05
C GLY A 271 4.90 3.63 24.32
N SER A 272 4.82 4.56 23.35
CA SER A 272 3.99 5.76 23.56
C SER A 272 2.50 5.39 23.50
N PRO A 273 1.69 5.62 24.56
CA PRO A 273 0.27 5.37 24.48
C PRO A 273 -0.35 6.28 23.42
N CYS A 274 -1.14 5.71 22.51
CA CYS A 274 -1.99 6.50 21.62
C CYS A 274 -2.88 7.40 22.49
N ARG A 275 -2.62 8.71 22.47
CA ARG A 275 -3.37 9.67 23.28
C ARG A 275 -4.75 9.85 22.64
N ALA A 276 -5.65 8.95 22.99
CA ALA A 276 -7.01 8.80 22.48
C ALA A 276 -7.95 9.93 22.95
N SER A 277 -7.60 11.19 22.67
CA SER A 277 -8.47 12.33 22.94
C SER A 277 -9.65 12.43 21.96
N ASN A 278 -9.54 11.83 20.77
CA ASN A 278 -10.61 11.78 19.76
C ASN A 278 -11.16 10.38 19.44
N CYS A 279 -10.58 9.29 19.98
CA CYS A 279 -11.14 7.95 19.82
C CYS A 279 -12.16 7.65 20.92
N ARG A 280 -13.38 8.18 20.79
CA ARG A 280 -14.49 7.80 21.67
C ARG A 280 -15.00 6.42 21.23
N ALA A 281 -14.50 5.37 21.89
CA ALA A 281 -14.84 3.99 21.53
C ALA A 281 -16.32 3.68 21.82
N THR A 282 -17.09 3.42 20.77
CA THR A 282 -18.45 2.86 20.87
C THR A 282 -18.61 1.72 19.85
N SER A 283 -18.50 0.49 20.35
CA SER A 283 -19.06 -0.77 19.82
C SER A 283 -19.19 -0.94 18.30
N TRP A 284 -18.29 -1.74 17.71
CA TRP A 284 -18.50 -2.37 16.41
C TRP A 284 -19.64 -3.41 16.48
N PRO A 285 -20.55 -3.50 15.49
CA PRO A 285 -21.46 -4.64 15.34
C PRO A 285 -20.70 -5.88 14.82
N PRO A 286 -20.97 -7.10 15.35
CA PRO A 286 -20.27 -8.30 14.92
C PRO A 286 -20.93 -8.92 13.67
N SER A 287 -20.47 -8.56 12.47
CA SER A 287 -20.94 -9.20 11.23
C SER A 287 -19.92 -9.23 10.09
N CYS A 288 -18.69 -9.69 10.36
CA CYS A 288 -17.85 -10.30 9.32
C CYS A 288 -18.11 -11.82 9.33
N GLY A 289 -19.09 -12.25 8.52
CA GLY A 289 -19.49 -13.64 8.43
C GLY A 289 -18.46 -14.47 7.67
N ALA A 290 -17.69 -15.30 8.38
CA ALA A 290 -16.84 -16.31 7.75
C ALA A 290 -17.70 -17.48 7.22
N THR A 291 -18.07 -17.44 5.93
CA THR A 291 -18.69 -18.58 5.25
C THR A 291 -17.63 -19.54 4.69
N GLY A 292 -17.01 -20.31 5.60
CA GLY A 292 -16.06 -21.38 5.28
C GLY A 292 -16.24 -22.53 6.26
N GLY A 293 -17.15 -23.46 5.95
CA GLY A 293 -17.66 -24.43 6.92
C GLY A 293 -16.66 -25.52 7.33
N TRP A 294 -16.35 -25.59 8.63
CA TRP A 294 -15.70 -26.76 9.25
C TRP A 294 -16.67 -27.42 10.23
N LYS A 295 -17.15 -28.63 9.89
CA LYS A 295 -17.89 -29.49 10.82
C LYS A 295 -16.91 -30.26 11.71
N PHE A 296 -16.91 -30.00 13.01
CA PHE A 296 -16.43 -30.96 14.02
C PHE A 296 -17.63 -31.63 14.70
N PRO A 297 -17.72 -32.97 14.69
CA PRO A 297 -18.81 -33.69 15.35
C PRO A 297 -18.48 -34.02 16.81
N GLY A 298 -19.32 -33.55 17.73
CA GLY A 298 -19.72 -34.33 18.90
C GLY A 298 -19.10 -34.02 20.26
N ARG A 299 -20.00 -33.65 21.20
CA ARG A 299 -19.94 -33.83 22.67
C ARG A 299 -18.85 -33.02 23.41
N GLY A 300 -19.14 -32.34 24.52
CA GLY A 300 -20.41 -32.16 25.21
C GLY A 300 -20.24 -31.18 26.40
N PHE A 301 -21.36 -30.77 27.00
CA PHE A 301 -21.41 -29.99 28.25
C PHE A 301 -20.54 -30.62 29.36
N TRP A 302 -19.94 -29.80 30.23
CA TRP A 302 -20.38 -29.59 31.63
C TRP A 302 -19.71 -28.33 32.23
N PRO A 303 -20.41 -27.51 33.03
CA PRO A 303 -19.86 -26.31 33.67
C PRO A 303 -19.27 -26.61 35.06
N PHE A 304 -18.34 -25.78 35.55
CA PHE A 304 -18.16 -25.58 37.00
C PHE A 304 -17.65 -24.17 37.34
N THR A 305 -18.02 -23.70 38.53
CA THR A 305 -17.96 -22.32 39.00
C THR A 305 -16.88 -22.06 40.05
N LEU A 306 -16.13 -20.94 39.89
CA LEU A 306 -15.63 -20.04 40.96
C LEU A 306 -14.72 -20.64 42.07
N PRO A 307 -14.20 -19.83 43.03
CA PRO A 307 -13.31 -18.66 42.86
C PRO A 307 -12.01 -18.81 43.72
N TRP A 308 -11.61 -17.78 44.51
CA TRP A 308 -10.44 -17.67 45.43
C TRP A 308 -9.09 -17.37 44.75
N PHE A 309 -8.14 -16.53 45.23
CA PHE A 309 -8.03 -15.43 46.24
C PHE A 309 -6.61 -14.81 46.01
N TRP A 310 -6.17 -13.59 46.36
CA TRP A 310 -6.70 -12.30 46.89
C TRP A 310 -5.63 -11.23 46.49
N ARG A 311 -5.67 -9.91 46.74
CA ARG A 311 -6.49 -8.99 47.56
C ARG A 311 -6.45 -7.59 46.90
#